data_AF-A0A523NZ55-F1
#
_entry.id   AF-A0A523NZ55-F1
#
_cell.length_a   1.000
_cell.length_b   1.000
_cell.length_c   1.000
_cell.angle_alpha   90.00
_cell.angle_beta   90.00
_cell.angle_gamma   90.00
#
_symmetry.space_group_name_H-M   'P 1'
#
loop_
_entity.id
_entity.type
_entity.pdbx_description
1 polymer ?
#
loop_
_entity_poly.entity_id
_entity_poly.type
_entity_poly.pdbx_seq_one_letter_code
_entity_poly.pdbx_strand_id
1 'polypeptide(L)' 'HEFFKGFVNHAKVTMHIDMLRGRNAHHVVETIYKAFGRALRMAIEVDPRMAGVLPSTKGTL' A
#
# COMPACT_ATOMS: atom_id res chain seq x y z
N HIS A 1 -1.29 -9.78 -11.19
CA HIS A 1 -1.87 -10.57 -10.07
C HIS A 1 -0.77 -11.09 -9.14
N GLU A 2 0.23 -11.82 -9.66
CA GLU A 2 1.29 -12.43 -8.84
C GLU A 2 2.18 -11.45 -8.06
N PHE A 3 2.59 -10.33 -8.65
CA PHE A 3 3.46 -9.36 -7.97
C PHE A 3 2.90 -8.88 -6.63
N PHE A 4 1.66 -8.36 -6.64
CA PHE A 4 1.03 -7.80 -5.46
C PHE A 4 0.67 -8.87 -4.42
N LYS A 5 0.31 -10.09 -4.86
CA LYS A 5 0.12 -11.24 -3.97
C LYS A 5 1.43 -11.63 -3.28
N GLY A 6 2.53 -11.69 -4.04
CA GLY A 6 3.87 -11.90 -3.50
C GLY A 6 4.25 -10.81 -2.50
N PHE A 7 4.02 -9.56 -2.84
CA PHE A 7 4.30 -8.41 -1.98
C PHE A 7 3.58 -8.52 -0.63
N VAL A 8 2.24 -8.65 -0.62
CA VAL A 8 1.48 -8.69 0.66
C VAL A 8 1.88 -9.87 1.54
N ASN A 9 2.16 -11.03 0.94
CA ASN A 9 2.53 -12.24 1.68
C ASN A 9 3.88 -12.10 2.42
N HIS A 10 4.84 -11.39 1.83
CA HIS A 10 6.19 -11.25 2.37
C HIS A 10 6.36 -9.96 3.18
N ALA A 11 5.69 -8.87 2.79
CA ALA A 11 5.71 -7.60 3.53
C ALA A 11 4.78 -7.59 4.75
N LYS A 12 3.87 -8.58 4.87
CA LYS A 12 2.88 -8.67 5.95
C LYS A 12 1.98 -7.44 6.08
N VAL A 13 1.54 -6.92 4.93
CA VAL A 13 0.64 -5.77 4.86
C VAL A 13 -0.73 -6.15 4.31
N THR A 14 -1.75 -5.41 4.70
CA THR A 14 -3.07 -5.46 4.05
C THR A 14 -3.10 -4.41 2.94
N MET A 15 -3.58 -4.78 1.75
CA MET A 15 -3.58 -3.90 0.59
C MET A 15 -4.83 -4.14 -0.26
N HIS A 16 -5.45 -3.05 -0.71
CA HIS A 16 -6.60 -3.03 -1.59
C HIS A 16 -6.25 -2.26 -2.85
N ILE A 17 -6.65 -2.77 -4.01
CA ILE A 17 -6.45 -2.13 -5.31
C ILE A 17 -7.77 -2.24 -6.07
N ASP A 18 -8.41 -1.09 -6.28
CA ASP A 18 -9.64 -1.01 -7.08
C ASP A 18 -9.37 -0.27 -8.39
N MET A 19 -9.64 -0.95 -9.50
CA MET A 19 -9.63 -0.33 -10.82
C MET A 19 -11.00 0.30 -11.07
N LEU A 20 -11.12 1.59 -10.75
CA LEU A 20 -12.40 2.30 -10.87
C LEU A 20 -12.82 2.46 -12.34
N ARG A 21 -11.86 2.71 -13.24
CA ARG A 21 -12.06 2.93 -14.68
C ARG A 21 -10.79 2.62 -15.47
N GLY A 22 -10.94 2.19 -16.72
CA GLY A 22 -9.86 2.15 -17.70
C GLY A 22 -10.17 1.26 -18.90
N ARG A 23 -9.51 1.54 -20.02
CA ARG A 23 -9.68 0.80 -21.30
C ARG A 23 -8.37 0.24 -21.84
N ASN A 24 -7.25 0.93 -21.61
CA ASN A 24 -5.93 0.52 -22.04
C ASN A 24 -5.20 -0.17 -20.88
N ALA A 25 -4.80 -1.43 -21.09
CA ALA A 25 -4.17 -2.24 -20.05
C ALA A 25 -2.83 -1.66 -19.55
N HIS A 26 -2.04 -1.03 -20.43
CA HIS A 26 -0.78 -0.38 -20.06
C HIS A 26 -1.02 0.77 -19.09
N HIS A 27 -1.95 1.69 -19.42
CA HIS A 27 -2.29 2.80 -18.53
C HIS A 27 -2.92 2.33 -17.22
N VAL A 28 -3.71 1.25 -17.23
CA VAL A 28 -4.30 0.69 -16.01
C VAL A 28 -3.22 0.17 -15.06
N VAL A 29 -2.29 -0.64 -15.56
CA VAL A 29 -1.18 -1.16 -14.74
C VAL A 29 -0.31 -0.02 -14.23
N GLU A 30 0.05 0.93 -15.09
CA GLU A 30 0.85 2.09 -14.69
C GLU A 30 0.15 2.92 -13.58
N THR A 31 -1.16 3.12 -13.71
CA THR A 31 -1.97 3.83 -12.70
C THR A 31 -1.96 3.08 -11.37
N ILE A 32 -2.11 1.74 -11.40
CA ILE A 32 -2.06 0.90 -10.20
C ILE A 32 -0.70 1.05 -9.51
N TYR A 33 0.42 0.94 -10.24
CA TYR A 33 1.75 1.07 -9.65
C TYR A 33 2.04 2.48 -9.11
N LYS A 34 1.57 3.53 -9.80
CA LYS A 34 1.67 4.93 -9.30
C LYS A 34 0.86 5.14 -8.02
N ALA A 35 -0.37 4.63 -7.97
CA ALA A 35 -1.23 4.71 -6.79
C ALA A 35 -0.63 3.93 -5.61
N PHE A 36 -0.16 2.71 -5.87
CA PHE A 36 0.56 1.88 -4.90
C PHE A 36 1.78 2.60 -4.33
N GLY A 37 2.64 3.18 -5.18
CA GLY A 37 3.84 3.90 -4.72
C GLY A 37 3.51 5.09 -3.81
N ARG A 38 2.44 5.84 -4.11
CA ARG A 38 1.99 6.94 -3.25
C ARG A 38 1.41 6.45 -1.93
N ALA A 39 0.55 5.42 -1.96
CA ALA A 39 -0.06 4.85 -0.76
C ALA A 39 0.99 4.24 0.17
N LEU A 40 1.94 3.47 -0.37
CA LEU A 40 3.03 2.88 0.40
C LEU A 40 3.90 3.96 1.03
N ARG A 41 4.28 5.00 0.27
CA ARG A 41 5.06 6.13 0.80
C ARG A 41 4.35 6.76 2.00
N MET A 42 3.06 7.08 1.87
CA MET A 42 2.30 7.68 2.99
C MET A 42 2.22 6.75 4.20
N ALA A 43 2.10 5.44 3.99
CA ALA A 43 1.98 4.46 5.07
C ALA A 43 3.30 4.25 5.86
N ILE A 44 4.45 4.44 5.22
CA ILE A 44 5.78 4.21 5.84
C ILE A 44 6.47 5.50 6.29
N GLU A 45 5.92 6.68 5.97
CA GLU A 45 6.46 7.95 6.41
C GLU A 45 6.40 8.06 7.94
N VAL A 46 7.45 8.64 8.54
CA VAL A 46 7.47 8.90 9.98
C VAL A 46 6.43 9.96 10.30
N ASP A 47 5.46 9.63 11.15
CA ASP A 47 4.51 10.61 11.68
C ASP A 47 5.09 11.28 12.93
N PRO A 48 5.46 12.58 12.87
CA PRO A 48 6.00 13.30 14.01
C PRO A 48 5.01 13.41 15.19
N ARG A 49 3.70 13.24 14.95
CA ARG A 49 2.67 13.25 16.01
C ARG A 49 2.60 11.93 16.78
N MET A 50 3.19 10.88 16.23
CA MET A 50 3.19 9.52 16.79
C MET A 50 4.60 9.08 17.21
N ALA A 51 5.52 10.02 17.43
CA ALA A 51 6.90 9.73 17.80
C ALA A 51 6.97 8.85 19.07
N GLY A 52 7.60 7.69 18.96
CA GLY A 52 7.72 6.72 20.06
C GLY A 52 6.45 5.96 20.40
N VAL A 53 5.35 6.16 19.65
CA VAL A 53 4.06 5.48 19.86
C VAL A 53 3.88 4.41 18.79
N LEU A 54 3.62 3.17 19.20
CA LEU A 54 3.18 2.13 18.27
C LEU A 54 1.73 2.39 17.85
N PRO A 55 1.40 2.52 16.54
CA PRO A 55 0.05 2.83 16.08
C PRO A 55 -0.87 1.59 16.11
N SER A 56 -1.03 0.98 17.29
CA SER A 56 -1.89 -0.18 17.52
C SER A 56 -2.42 -0.17 18.96
N THR A 57 -3.73 -0.25 19.13
CA THR A 57 -4.36 -0.37 20.46
C THR A 57 -4.08 -1.70 21.14
N LYS A 58 -3.63 -2.71 20.38
CA LYS A 58 -3.23 -4.02 20.90
C LYS A 58 -1.78 -4.05 21.37
N GLY A 59 -1.02 -2.96 21.20
CA GLY A 59 0.39 -2.90 21.59
C GLY A 59 1.33 -3.74 20.72
N THR A 60 0.86 -4.23 19.56
CA THR A 60 1.65 -5.00 18.60
C THR A 60 1.14 -4.80 17.16
N LEU A 61 2.00 -5.05 16.16
CA LEU A 61 1.70 -5.03 14.72
C LEU A 61 2.16 -6.34 14.07
#